data_AF-A0A970ZVB0-F1
#
_entry.id   AF-A0A970ZVB0-F1
#
_cell.length_a   1.000
_cell.length_b   1.000
_cell.length_c   1.000
_cell.angle_alpha   90.00
_cell.angle_beta   90.00
_cell.angle_gamma   90.00
#
_symmetry.space_group_name_H-M   'P 1'
#
loop_
_entity.id
_entity.type
_entity.pdbx_description
1 polymer ?
#
loop_
_entity_poly.entity_id
_entity_poly.type
_entity_poly.pdbx_seq_one_letter_code
_entity_poly.pdbx_strand_id
1 'polypeptide(L)'
;MFAETLEQLDAAEISGRIVVLAGALTQGDVTPRGSVVYYPEAHRRLNDRLDAARPAAMIAVAMRTGSVRRVFTDPHLTIPSVTVPAEVGAQLLRHRDAPVSLSIDSRSEPGSGYTVIGEIPGSAETRLVLSAHYDTVLDTPGAIDNASGVAALLALAEILGQRPHSCSLEFAAFGAEECGWYSLDAYLAPYGLQPIPAQWGRDVGEVSPAWLPIVANINMDGIGDLLGPTNVCVIAGSPALQDRVEEIRGLRHPAIIRTAPWPASDHHMFYSHGVPAIALNCTGIAGYINHEPEDSLEWVSAERLASAVRFVEELVEALHEATPEWVRP
;
A
#
# COMPACT_ATOMS: atom_id res chain seq x y z
N MET A 1 4.68 19.54 25.34
CA MET A 1 4.84 18.22 25.99
C MET A 1 5.50 17.28 24.99
N PHE A 2 6.31 16.32 25.43
CA PHE A 2 7.04 15.41 24.54
C PHE A 2 6.75 13.96 24.89
N ALA A 3 6.55 13.11 23.88
CA ALA A 3 6.33 11.68 24.06
C ALA A 3 6.99 10.88 22.92
N GLU A 4 7.70 9.81 23.28
CA GLU A 4 8.41 8.90 22.39
C GLU A 4 7.76 7.51 22.32
N THR A 5 6.94 7.19 23.32
CA THR A 5 6.24 5.90 23.44
C THR A 5 4.79 6.11 23.87
N LEU A 6 3.95 5.09 23.64
CA LEU A 6 2.55 5.12 24.07
C LEU A 6 2.44 5.26 25.60
N GLU A 7 3.30 4.59 26.35
CA GLU A 7 3.31 4.65 27.82
C GLU A 7 3.62 6.06 28.32
N GLN A 8 4.56 6.75 27.68
CA GLN A 8 4.87 8.15 28.00
C GLN A 8 3.69 9.07 27.68
N LEU A 9 3.02 8.84 26.54
CA LEU A 9 1.85 9.62 26.12
C LEU A 9 0.64 9.37 27.04
N ASP A 10 0.43 8.13 27.47
CA ASP A 10 -0.63 7.72 28.39
C ASP A 10 -0.45 8.37 29.77
N ALA A 11 0.79 8.45 30.25
CA ALA A 11 1.13 9.08 31.53
C ALA A 11 1.11 10.62 31.50
N ALA A 12 1.07 11.24 30.32
CA ALA A 12 1.22 12.67 30.14
C ALA A 12 -0.11 13.44 30.19
N GLU A 13 -0.13 14.59 30.87
CA GLU A 13 -1.22 15.57 30.77
C GLU A 13 -1.02 16.42 29.51
N ILE A 14 -1.78 16.12 28.47
CA ILE A 14 -1.64 16.72 27.13
C ILE A 14 -2.84 17.57 26.70
N SER A 15 -3.92 17.62 27.48
CA SER A 15 -5.12 18.36 27.10
C SER A 15 -4.82 19.86 26.93
N GLY A 16 -5.24 20.43 25.80
CA GLY A 16 -4.98 21.84 25.47
C GLY A 16 -3.50 22.23 25.31
N ARG A 17 -2.58 21.26 25.19
CA ARG A 17 -1.14 21.50 24.99
C ARG A 17 -0.72 21.17 23.56
N ILE A 18 0.39 21.78 23.12
CA ILE A 18 1.12 21.29 21.95
C ILE A 18 1.92 20.05 22.37
N VAL A 19 1.68 18.94 21.69
CA VAL A 19 2.37 17.66 21.92
C VAL A 19 3.37 17.42 20.80
N VAL A 20 4.60 17.15 21.16
CA VAL A 20 5.66 16.74 20.24
C VAL A 20 5.78 15.22 20.35
N LEU A 21 5.49 14.52 19.24
CA LEU A 21 5.56 13.07 19.12
C LEU A 21 6.85 12.72 18.39
N ALA A 22 7.60 11.75 18.91
CA ALA A 22 8.84 11.28 18.31
C ALA A 22 9.06 9.78 18.58
N GLY A 23 10.26 9.27 18.27
CA GLY A 23 10.69 7.95 18.69
C GLY A 23 9.83 6.85 18.09
N ALA A 24 9.32 5.93 18.93
CA ALA A 24 8.51 4.80 18.49
C ALA A 24 7.14 5.23 17.94
N LEU A 25 6.63 6.39 18.34
CA LEU A 25 5.34 6.92 17.87
C LEU A 25 5.37 7.45 16.44
N THR A 26 6.57 7.66 15.87
CA THR A 26 6.75 8.34 14.57
C THR A 26 7.80 7.67 13.68
N GLN A 27 8.04 6.36 13.85
CA GLN A 27 8.95 5.58 12.99
C GLN A 27 8.47 5.44 11.54
N GLY A 28 7.18 5.67 11.30
CA GLY A 28 6.56 5.64 9.98
C GLY A 28 5.20 6.32 10.05
N ASP A 29 4.40 6.11 9.01
CA ASP A 29 3.09 6.74 8.91
C ASP A 29 2.10 6.10 9.89
N VAL A 30 1.40 6.95 10.62
CA VAL A 30 0.29 6.55 11.48
C VAL A 30 -0.93 6.38 10.59
N THR A 31 -1.38 5.13 10.50
CA THR A 31 -2.57 4.76 9.76
C THR A 31 -3.77 5.67 10.12
N PRO A 32 -4.52 6.15 9.11
CA PRO A 32 -5.80 6.82 9.32
C PRO A 32 -6.79 6.03 10.17
N ARG A 33 -7.60 6.75 10.93
CA ARG A 33 -8.68 6.19 11.75
C ARG A 33 -9.65 5.40 10.87
N GLY A 34 -10.02 4.22 11.34
CA GLY A 34 -11.02 3.39 10.66
C GLY A 34 -10.52 2.79 9.34
N SER A 35 -9.22 2.87 9.04
CA SER A 35 -8.63 2.21 7.87
C SER A 35 -9.07 0.75 7.81
N VAL A 36 -9.63 0.40 6.65
CA VAL A 36 -10.11 -0.94 6.34
C VAL A 36 -9.01 -1.82 5.76
N VAL A 37 -7.82 -1.31 5.46
CA VAL A 37 -6.76 -2.11 4.82
C VAL A 37 -5.70 -2.56 5.82
N TYR A 38 -5.32 -1.68 6.74
CA TYR A 38 -4.30 -1.98 7.72
C TYR A 38 -4.44 -1.00 8.87
N TYR A 39 -4.87 -1.45 10.05
CA TYR A 39 -4.92 -0.59 11.24
C TYR A 39 -4.30 -1.29 12.44
N PRO A 40 -3.01 -1.09 12.74
CA PRO A 40 -2.34 -1.70 13.88
C PRO A 40 -2.92 -1.28 15.22
N GLU A 41 -2.87 -2.16 16.22
CA GLU A 41 -3.29 -1.85 17.59
C GLU A 41 -2.54 -0.65 18.18
N ALA A 42 -1.25 -0.53 17.89
CA ALA A 42 -0.46 0.62 18.33
C ALA A 42 -0.98 1.94 17.75
N HIS A 43 -1.37 1.97 16.47
CA HIS A 43 -1.93 3.15 15.82
C HIS A 43 -3.33 3.46 16.34
N ARG A 44 -4.17 2.43 16.59
CA ARG A 44 -5.47 2.59 17.27
C ARG A 44 -5.32 3.26 18.63
N ARG A 45 -4.49 2.69 19.49
CA ARG A 45 -4.25 3.23 20.83
C ARG A 45 -3.71 4.66 20.79
N LEU A 46 -2.80 4.96 19.87
CA LEU A 46 -2.29 6.32 19.66
C LEU A 46 -3.41 7.29 19.30
N ASN A 47 -4.20 6.96 18.27
CA ASN A 47 -5.30 7.80 17.79
C ASN A 47 -6.37 7.99 18.88
N ASP A 48 -6.80 6.91 19.55
CA ASP A 48 -7.79 6.96 20.63
C ASP A 48 -7.32 7.83 21.81
N ARG A 49 -6.03 7.69 22.18
CA ARG A 49 -5.42 8.48 23.26
C ARG A 49 -5.42 9.97 22.94
N LEU A 50 -5.05 10.32 21.71
CA LEU A 50 -5.00 11.70 21.24
C LEU A 50 -6.41 12.32 21.19
N ASP A 51 -7.40 11.58 20.69
CA ASP A 51 -8.79 12.02 20.60
C ASP A 51 -9.42 12.23 21.99
N ALA A 52 -9.13 11.32 22.93
CA ALA A 52 -9.61 11.43 24.31
C ALA A 52 -9.02 12.64 25.03
N ALA A 53 -7.74 12.95 24.80
CA ALA A 53 -7.07 14.05 25.47
C ALA A 53 -7.40 15.43 24.91
N ARG A 54 -7.61 15.51 23.59
CA ARG A 54 -7.78 16.76 22.85
C ARG A 54 -6.60 17.73 23.08
N PRO A 55 -5.38 17.38 22.65
CA PRO A 55 -4.28 18.35 22.64
C PRO A 55 -4.63 19.54 21.73
N ALA A 56 -4.02 20.70 22.00
CA ALA A 56 -4.26 21.89 21.18
C ALA A 56 -3.68 21.75 19.77
N ALA A 57 -2.55 21.05 19.64
CA ALA A 57 -1.94 20.68 18.36
C ALA A 57 -0.90 19.56 18.55
N MET A 58 -0.46 18.97 17.45
CA MET A 58 0.59 17.96 17.40
C MET A 58 1.73 18.40 16.47
N ILE A 59 2.95 18.08 16.90
CA ILE A 59 4.15 18.15 16.07
C ILE A 59 4.73 16.74 16.04
N ALA A 60 4.63 16.05 14.91
CA ALA A 60 5.25 14.75 14.74
C ALA A 60 6.67 14.94 14.17
N VAL A 61 7.65 14.23 14.73
CA VAL A 61 9.02 14.26 14.22
C VAL A 61 9.21 13.09 13.25
N ALA A 62 9.47 13.39 11.98
CA ALA A 62 9.93 12.39 11.02
C ALA A 62 11.33 11.94 11.45
N MET A 63 11.51 10.65 11.74
CA MET A 63 12.71 10.10 12.37
C MET A 63 13.89 9.92 11.40
N ARG A 64 14.00 10.83 10.42
CA ARG A 64 15.08 10.91 9.45
C ARG A 64 15.41 12.38 9.15
N THR A 65 16.70 12.65 8.98
CA THR A 65 17.22 13.96 8.59
C THR A 65 16.72 14.36 7.20
N GLY A 66 16.23 15.59 7.04
CA GLY A 66 15.74 16.11 5.76
C GLY A 66 14.46 15.47 5.21
N SER A 67 13.84 14.53 5.94
CA SER A 67 12.61 13.87 5.51
C SER A 67 11.44 14.84 5.42
N VAL A 68 10.63 14.68 4.38
CA VAL A 68 9.35 15.41 4.19
C VAL A 68 8.14 14.50 4.43
N ARG A 69 8.39 13.21 4.66
CA ARG A 69 7.35 12.20 4.91
C ARG A 69 6.45 12.61 6.06
N ARG A 70 5.14 12.46 5.86
CA ARG A 70 4.11 12.87 6.81
C ARG A 70 3.72 11.71 7.70
N VAL A 71 3.96 11.87 9.00
CA VAL A 71 3.60 10.85 9.99
C VAL A 71 2.07 10.74 10.15
N PHE A 72 1.32 11.84 9.99
CA PHE A 72 -0.14 11.80 10.05
C PHE A 72 -0.71 12.31 8.74
N THR A 73 -1.38 11.43 8.00
CA THR A 73 -2.04 11.74 6.72
C THR A 73 -3.56 11.55 6.79
N ASP A 74 -4.09 11.21 7.98
CA ASP A 74 -5.52 10.99 8.21
C ASP A 74 -6.37 12.25 7.88
N PRO A 75 -7.21 12.21 6.83
CA PRO A 75 -8.05 13.34 6.45
C PRO A 75 -9.15 13.64 7.49
N HIS A 76 -9.44 12.71 8.41
CA HIS A 76 -10.41 12.86 9.48
C HIS A 76 -9.79 13.30 10.81
N LEU A 77 -8.47 13.53 10.86
CA LEU A 77 -7.80 14.05 12.04
C LEU A 77 -8.28 15.47 12.36
N THR A 78 -8.95 15.62 13.50
CA THR A 78 -9.49 16.93 13.94
C THR A 78 -8.49 17.78 14.73
N ILE A 79 -7.37 17.19 15.13
CA ILE A 79 -6.31 17.86 15.88
C ILE A 79 -5.33 18.50 14.88
N PRO A 80 -5.06 19.81 14.96
CA PRO A 80 -4.06 20.44 14.11
C PRO A 80 -2.71 19.73 14.24
N SER A 81 -2.14 19.29 13.12
CA SER A 81 -0.93 18.47 13.10
C SER A 81 0.04 18.95 12.02
N VAL A 82 1.33 18.91 12.33
CA VAL A 82 2.42 19.12 11.38
C VAL A 82 3.49 18.05 11.60
N THR A 83 4.09 17.57 10.52
CA THR A 83 5.31 16.76 10.59
C THR A 83 6.52 17.64 10.34
N VAL A 84 7.57 17.47 11.14
CA VAL A 84 8.83 18.20 11.01
C VAL A 84 10.01 17.23 10.88
N PRO A 85 11.09 17.62 10.16
CA PRO A 85 12.29 16.80 10.06
C PRO A 85 12.96 16.56 11.42
N ALA A 86 13.79 15.51 11.51
CA ALA A 86 14.49 15.12 12.73
C ALA A 86 15.32 16.27 13.36
N GLU A 87 15.88 17.16 12.54
CA GLU A 87 16.68 18.30 12.99
C GLU A 87 15.84 19.33 13.76
N VAL A 88 14.62 19.57 13.30
CA VAL A 88 13.66 20.46 13.98
C VAL A 88 13.19 19.79 15.27
N GLY A 89 12.88 18.49 15.23
CA GLY A 89 12.56 17.71 16.43
C GLY A 89 13.66 17.79 17.50
N ALA A 90 14.93 17.65 17.09
CA ALA A 90 16.07 17.78 17.99
C ALA A 90 16.20 19.18 18.60
N GLN A 91 15.88 20.24 17.85
CA GLN A 91 15.83 21.61 18.40
C GLN A 91 14.72 21.76 19.43
N LEU A 92 13.51 21.27 19.15
CA LEU A 92 12.39 21.31 20.09
C LEU A 92 12.73 20.59 21.40
N LEU A 93 13.41 19.43 21.31
CA LEU A 93 13.88 18.66 22.46
C LEU A 93 14.92 19.39 23.31
N ARG A 94 15.92 20.00 22.67
CA ARG A 94 16.98 20.77 23.37
C ARG A 94 16.42 22.01 24.07
N HIS A 95 15.29 22.53 23.59
CA HIS A 95 14.63 23.72 24.12
C HIS A 95 13.23 23.42 24.69
N ARG A 96 13.06 22.26 25.34
CA ARG A 96 11.75 21.77 25.81
C ARG A 96 10.96 22.71 26.74
N ASP A 97 11.65 23.62 27.42
CA ASP A 97 11.06 24.58 28.36
C ASP A 97 10.76 25.94 27.70
N ALA A 98 11.12 26.12 26.43
CA ALA A 98 10.84 27.34 25.67
C ALA A 98 9.39 27.34 25.15
N PRO A 99 8.74 28.52 25.07
CA PRO A 99 7.44 28.63 24.42
C PRO A 99 7.56 28.32 22.92
N VAL A 100 6.62 27.55 22.40
CA VAL A 100 6.49 27.24 20.96
C VAL A 100 5.24 27.93 20.43
N SER A 101 5.38 28.61 19.29
CA SER A 101 4.25 29.08 18.49
C SER A 101 4.14 28.22 17.24
N LEU A 102 2.94 27.75 16.95
CA LEU A 102 2.64 26.94 15.77
C LEU A 102 1.54 27.64 14.98
N SER A 103 1.79 27.85 13.69
CA SER A 103 0.81 28.36 12.73
C SER A 103 0.74 27.36 11.59
N ILE A 104 -0.46 26.86 11.32
CA ILE A 104 -0.74 25.92 10.22
C ILE A 104 -1.75 26.61 9.31
N ASP A 105 -1.38 26.77 8.05
CA ASP A 105 -2.28 27.23 6.99
C ASP A 105 -2.62 26.02 6.12
N SER A 106 -3.83 25.49 6.29
CA SER A 106 -4.31 24.31 5.58
C SER A 106 -5.76 24.47 5.17
N ARG A 107 -6.12 23.80 4.07
CA ARG A 107 -7.49 23.72 3.57
C ARG A 107 -7.83 22.27 3.23
N SER A 108 -9.09 21.90 3.44
CA SER A 108 -9.65 20.62 3.00
C SER A 108 -10.77 20.92 2.02
N GLU A 109 -10.67 20.31 0.84
CA GLU A 109 -11.61 20.51 -0.26
C GLU A 109 -11.97 19.12 -0.83
N PRO A 110 -13.20 18.92 -1.31
CA PRO A 110 -13.56 17.68 -2.00
C PRO A 110 -12.68 17.46 -3.23
N GLY A 111 -12.13 16.25 -3.35
CA GLY A 111 -11.37 15.79 -4.52
C GLY A 111 -12.08 14.62 -5.21
N SER A 112 -11.61 14.25 -6.40
CA SER A 112 -12.07 13.04 -7.10
C SER A 112 -10.87 12.31 -7.69
N GLY A 113 -10.82 11.00 -7.47
CA GLY A 113 -9.90 10.08 -8.13
C GLY A 113 -10.66 9.17 -9.10
N TYR A 114 -9.92 8.49 -9.96
CA TYR A 114 -10.47 7.55 -10.94
C TYR A 114 -9.65 6.27 -10.96
N THR A 115 -10.30 5.14 -11.20
CA THR A 115 -9.63 3.90 -11.62
C THR A 115 -9.67 3.84 -13.14
N VAL A 116 -8.52 3.61 -13.77
CA VAL A 116 -8.44 3.43 -15.22
C VAL A 116 -8.37 1.94 -15.50
N ILE A 117 -9.33 1.43 -16.26
CA ILE A 117 -9.44 0.00 -16.58
C ILE A 117 -9.30 -0.20 -18.09
N GLY A 118 -8.37 -1.06 -18.49
CA GLY A 118 -8.26 -1.61 -19.83
C GLY A 118 -8.58 -3.10 -19.82
N GLU A 119 -9.21 -3.61 -20.87
CA GLU A 119 -9.62 -5.02 -20.94
C GLU A 119 -9.17 -5.68 -22.25
N ILE A 120 -8.70 -6.92 -22.15
CA ILE A 120 -8.57 -7.85 -23.27
C ILE A 120 -9.62 -8.96 -23.06
N PRO A 121 -10.63 -9.07 -23.93
CA PRO A 121 -11.68 -10.07 -23.75
C PRO A 121 -11.15 -11.48 -23.99
N GLY A 122 -11.48 -12.38 -23.07
CA GLY A 122 -11.23 -13.82 -23.18
C GLY A 122 -12.43 -14.57 -23.79
N SER A 123 -12.27 -15.89 -23.96
CA SER A 123 -13.35 -16.78 -24.41
C SER A 123 -14.22 -17.33 -23.27
N ALA A 124 -13.72 -17.30 -22.03
CA ALA A 124 -14.42 -17.70 -20.82
C ALA A 124 -14.97 -16.49 -20.06
N GLU A 125 -15.97 -16.73 -19.19
CA GLU A 125 -16.56 -15.72 -18.31
C GLU A 125 -15.60 -15.29 -17.18
N THR A 126 -14.49 -16.01 -16.99
CA THR A 126 -13.50 -15.72 -15.95
C THR A 126 -12.58 -14.55 -16.31
N ARG A 127 -11.92 -13.96 -15.31
CA ARG A 127 -10.92 -12.90 -15.50
C ARG A 127 -9.70 -12.99 -14.58
N LEU A 128 -8.57 -12.49 -15.05
CA LEU A 128 -7.40 -12.14 -14.25
C LEU A 128 -7.29 -10.63 -14.17
N VAL A 129 -7.08 -10.09 -12.96
CA VAL A 129 -6.92 -8.65 -12.76
C VAL A 129 -5.46 -8.35 -12.46
N LEU A 130 -4.80 -7.63 -13.35
CA LEU A 130 -3.47 -7.09 -13.15
C LEU A 130 -3.62 -5.65 -12.65
N SER A 131 -2.96 -5.31 -11.55
CA SER A 131 -3.16 -4.01 -10.92
C SER A 131 -1.88 -3.31 -10.48
N ALA A 132 -1.96 -1.99 -10.44
CA ALA A 132 -1.02 -1.06 -9.81
C ALA A 132 -1.80 0.22 -9.46
N HIS A 133 -1.28 1.06 -8.57
CA HIS A 133 -1.82 2.41 -8.40
C HIS A 133 -0.96 3.45 -9.12
N TYR A 134 -1.57 4.56 -9.55
CA TYR A 134 -0.88 5.63 -10.28
C TYR A 134 -0.74 6.93 -9.48
N ASP A 135 -1.37 7.04 -8.31
CA ASP A 135 -1.10 8.15 -7.39
C ASP A 135 0.19 7.91 -6.58
N THR A 136 0.68 8.99 -5.98
CA THR A 136 1.82 9.01 -5.06
C THR A 136 1.58 10.09 -4.01
N VAL A 137 2.35 10.10 -2.93
CA VAL A 137 2.24 11.11 -1.86
C VAL A 137 2.78 12.49 -2.29
N LEU A 138 2.40 13.54 -1.57
CA LEU A 138 2.92 14.89 -1.86
C LEU A 138 4.44 14.97 -1.68
N ASP A 139 5.08 15.80 -2.51
CA ASP A 139 6.52 16.08 -2.50
C ASP A 139 7.40 14.88 -2.89
N THR A 140 6.78 13.84 -3.48
CA THR A 140 7.42 12.63 -3.97
C THR A 140 7.19 12.48 -5.49
N PRO A 141 8.23 12.20 -6.30
CA PRO A 141 8.04 11.90 -7.71
C PRO A 141 7.32 10.57 -7.98
N GLY A 142 7.47 9.57 -7.10
CA GLY A 142 6.71 8.31 -7.13
C GLY A 142 7.21 7.31 -8.17
N ALA A 143 8.52 7.26 -8.40
CA ALA A 143 9.09 6.45 -9.48
C ALA A 143 9.00 4.95 -9.19
N ILE A 144 9.42 4.52 -8.00
CA ILE A 144 9.20 3.17 -7.50
C ILE A 144 7.76 3.05 -7.01
N ASP A 145 7.23 4.05 -6.31
CA ASP A 145 5.93 4.05 -5.63
C ASP A 145 4.92 5.07 -6.24
N ASN A 146 4.19 4.73 -7.31
CA ASN A 146 4.17 3.42 -7.96
C ASN A 146 4.14 3.50 -9.50
N ALA A 147 4.83 4.49 -10.08
CA ALA A 147 5.00 4.58 -11.53
C ALA A 147 5.66 3.31 -12.12
N SER A 148 6.48 2.62 -11.34
CA SER A 148 7.12 1.35 -11.69
C SER A 148 6.08 0.23 -11.97
N GLY A 149 5.07 0.08 -11.12
CA GLY A 149 3.96 -0.85 -11.29
C GLY A 149 3.10 -0.49 -12.50
N VAL A 150 2.79 0.80 -12.68
CA VAL A 150 2.05 1.28 -13.86
C VAL A 150 2.81 1.02 -15.16
N ALA A 151 4.12 1.24 -15.17
CA ALA A 151 4.96 0.95 -16.34
C ALA A 151 4.94 -0.55 -16.69
N ALA A 152 4.99 -1.43 -15.70
CA ALA A 152 4.83 -2.86 -15.91
C ALA A 152 3.42 -3.23 -16.41
N LEU A 153 2.38 -2.61 -15.85
CA LEU A 153 0.99 -2.82 -16.27
C LEU A 153 0.79 -2.47 -17.76
N LEU A 154 1.32 -1.34 -18.21
CA LEU A 154 1.27 -0.91 -19.61
C LEU A 154 2.07 -1.85 -20.53
N ALA A 155 3.27 -2.27 -20.11
CA ALA A 155 4.08 -3.21 -20.88
C ALA A 155 3.39 -4.58 -21.02
N LEU A 156 2.76 -5.07 -19.94
CA LEU A 156 1.99 -6.31 -19.95
C LEU A 156 0.76 -6.21 -20.86
N ALA A 157 0.05 -5.08 -20.86
CA ALA A 157 -1.07 -4.84 -21.77
C ALA A 157 -0.62 -4.91 -23.24
N GLU A 158 0.53 -4.34 -23.59
CA GLU A 158 1.09 -4.40 -24.94
C GLU A 158 1.49 -5.84 -25.33
N ILE A 159 2.16 -6.57 -24.44
CA ILE A 159 2.64 -7.94 -24.69
C ILE A 159 1.47 -8.92 -24.83
N LEU A 160 0.55 -8.89 -23.86
CA LEU A 160 -0.55 -9.85 -23.76
C LEU A 160 -1.67 -9.53 -24.77
N GLY A 161 -1.83 -8.27 -25.17
CA GLY A 161 -2.78 -7.83 -26.19
C GLY A 161 -2.56 -8.43 -27.58
N GLN A 162 -1.40 -9.04 -27.81
CA GLN A 162 -1.04 -9.68 -29.07
C GLN A 162 -1.39 -11.17 -29.11
N ARG A 163 -2.00 -11.72 -28.05
CA ARG A 163 -2.27 -13.15 -27.87
C ARG A 163 -3.73 -13.40 -27.49
N PRO A 164 -4.33 -14.53 -27.91
CA PRO A 164 -5.62 -14.95 -27.40
C PRO A 164 -5.47 -15.47 -25.97
N HIS A 165 -6.49 -15.21 -25.13
CA HIS A 165 -6.55 -15.70 -23.74
C HIS A 165 -7.88 -16.40 -23.47
N SER A 166 -7.85 -17.39 -22.57
CA SER A 166 -9.06 -18.09 -22.15
C SER A 166 -9.90 -17.20 -21.22
N CYS A 167 -9.36 -16.74 -20.09
CA CYS A 167 -9.99 -15.70 -19.28
C CYS A 167 -9.79 -14.30 -19.88
N SER A 168 -10.67 -13.37 -19.53
CA SER A 168 -10.44 -11.95 -19.81
C SER A 168 -9.28 -11.40 -18.97
N LEU A 169 -8.47 -10.49 -19.52
CA LEU A 169 -7.43 -9.81 -18.78
C LEU A 169 -7.87 -8.37 -18.51
N GLU A 170 -7.92 -8.00 -17.24
CA GLU A 170 -8.27 -6.66 -16.79
C GLU A 170 -7.02 -5.97 -16.25
N PHE A 171 -6.71 -4.79 -16.78
CA PHE A 171 -5.57 -3.96 -16.37
C PHE A 171 -6.11 -2.76 -15.61
N ALA A 172 -6.03 -2.80 -14.28
CA ALA A 172 -6.58 -1.79 -13.40
C ALA A 172 -5.46 -0.89 -12.83
N ALA A 173 -5.42 0.36 -13.26
CA ALA A 173 -4.61 1.40 -12.63
C ALA A 173 -5.47 2.16 -11.60
N PHE A 174 -5.29 1.86 -10.32
CA PHE A 174 -6.04 2.47 -9.21
C PHE A 174 -5.51 3.87 -8.89
N GLY A 175 -6.41 4.76 -8.49
CA GLY A 175 -6.04 6.06 -7.94
C GLY A 175 -6.40 6.15 -6.47
N ALA A 176 -5.83 7.11 -5.76
CA ALA A 176 -6.10 7.35 -4.34
C ALA A 176 -5.82 6.14 -3.43
N GLU A 177 -4.82 5.31 -3.77
CA GLU A 177 -4.29 4.26 -2.89
C GLU A 177 -3.75 4.92 -1.60
N GLU A 178 -2.88 5.91 -1.80
CA GLU A 178 -2.12 6.61 -0.74
C GLU A 178 -3.01 7.47 0.15
N CYS A 179 -4.19 7.81 -0.37
CA CYS A 179 -5.18 8.62 0.33
C CYS A 179 -6.18 7.78 1.13
N GLY A 180 -5.92 6.49 1.35
CA GLY A 180 -6.80 5.61 2.11
C GLY A 180 -7.72 4.76 1.22
N TRP A 181 -7.24 4.37 0.04
CA TRP A 181 -7.87 3.40 -0.84
C TRP A 181 -9.29 3.77 -1.28
N TYR A 182 -9.56 5.05 -1.52
CA TYR A 182 -10.91 5.53 -1.88
C TYR A 182 -11.44 4.95 -3.21
N SER A 183 -10.56 4.47 -4.09
CA SER A 183 -10.97 3.80 -5.32
C SER A 183 -11.55 2.40 -5.12
N LEU A 184 -11.37 1.79 -3.94
CA LEU A 184 -11.91 0.46 -3.64
C LEU A 184 -13.43 0.45 -3.71
N ASP A 185 -14.10 1.46 -3.14
CA ASP A 185 -15.55 1.58 -3.18
C ASP A 185 -16.07 1.61 -4.63
N ALA A 186 -15.43 2.42 -5.47
CA ALA A 186 -15.81 2.60 -6.86
C ALA A 186 -15.62 1.33 -7.69
N TYR A 187 -14.53 0.59 -7.47
CA TYR A 187 -14.26 -0.65 -8.18
C TYR A 187 -15.14 -1.81 -7.69
N LEU A 188 -15.45 -1.87 -6.40
CA LEU A 188 -16.28 -2.92 -5.81
C LEU A 188 -17.79 -2.71 -6.06
N ALA A 189 -18.23 -1.47 -6.26
CA ALA A 189 -19.64 -1.13 -6.45
C ALA A 189 -20.35 -1.90 -7.59
N PRO A 190 -19.76 -2.08 -8.79
CA PRO A 190 -20.35 -2.91 -9.85
C PRO A 190 -20.62 -4.36 -9.44
N TYR A 191 -19.89 -4.87 -8.46
CA TYR A 191 -20.08 -6.23 -7.92
C TYR A 191 -21.05 -6.27 -6.73
N GLY A 192 -21.61 -5.12 -6.30
CA GLY A 192 -22.43 -5.01 -5.11
C GLY A 192 -21.66 -5.27 -3.81
N LEU A 193 -20.34 -5.10 -3.84
CA LEU A 193 -19.43 -5.33 -2.72
C LEU A 193 -19.05 -4.02 -2.04
N GLN A 194 -18.56 -4.12 -0.80
CA GLN A 194 -18.06 -3.01 0.00
C GLN A 194 -16.69 -3.41 0.57
N PRO A 195 -15.76 -2.48 0.83
CA PRO A 195 -14.48 -2.81 1.44
C PRO A 195 -14.67 -3.54 2.78
N ILE A 196 -13.92 -4.62 2.98
CA ILE A 196 -13.96 -5.40 4.21
C ILE A 196 -12.74 -5.02 5.06
N PRO A 197 -12.90 -4.56 6.32
CA PRO A 197 -11.78 -4.24 7.17
C PRO A 197 -10.81 -5.41 7.35
N ALA A 198 -9.59 -5.30 6.81
CA ALA A 198 -8.44 -6.11 7.16
C ALA A 198 -8.16 -5.94 8.64
N GLN A 199 -8.30 -7.05 9.35
CA GLN A 199 -7.85 -7.16 10.71
C GLN A 199 -6.56 -7.97 10.67
N TRP A 200 -5.44 -7.27 10.83
CA TRP A 200 -4.13 -7.90 10.92
C TRP A 200 -4.17 -8.99 12.01
N GLY A 201 -3.90 -10.24 11.64
CA GLY A 201 -3.92 -11.37 12.55
C GLY A 201 -5.28 -12.01 12.82
N ARG A 202 -6.37 -11.60 12.15
CA ARG A 202 -7.48 -12.55 11.95
C ARG A 202 -7.05 -13.53 10.88
N ASP A 203 -7.24 -14.83 11.15
CA ASP A 203 -7.56 -15.75 10.06
C ASP A 203 -8.63 -15.05 9.23
N VAL A 204 -8.42 -14.92 7.93
CA VAL A 204 -9.51 -14.66 6.97
C VAL A 204 -10.44 -15.88 7.01
N GLY A 205 -11.06 -16.11 8.17
CA GLY A 205 -11.94 -17.21 8.48
C GLY A 205 -13.16 -17.05 7.62
N GLU A 206 -13.50 -18.14 6.91
CA GLU A 206 -14.64 -18.28 6.00
C GLU A 206 -15.04 -16.95 5.38
N VAL A 207 -14.15 -16.38 4.55
CA VAL A 207 -14.61 -15.38 3.59
C VAL A 207 -15.71 -16.05 2.79
N SER A 208 -16.95 -15.57 2.95
CA SER A 208 -18.05 -16.05 2.13
C SER A 208 -17.62 -15.85 0.68
N PRO A 209 -17.44 -16.92 -0.12
CA PRO A 209 -16.96 -16.75 -1.46
C PRO A 209 -18.02 -15.96 -2.23
N ALA A 210 -17.77 -14.67 -2.41
CA ALA A 210 -18.27 -14.01 -3.58
C ALA A 210 -17.58 -14.75 -4.73
N TRP A 211 -18.33 -15.62 -5.41
CA TRP A 211 -17.88 -16.26 -6.64
C TRP A 211 -17.84 -15.21 -7.75
N LEU A 212 -17.05 -14.16 -7.53
CA LEU A 212 -16.62 -13.27 -8.59
C LEU A 212 -15.95 -14.16 -9.63
N PRO A 213 -16.17 -13.91 -10.92
CA PRO A 213 -15.47 -14.64 -11.98
C PRO A 213 -13.96 -14.33 -12.02
N ILE A 214 -13.40 -13.70 -10.99
CA ILE A 214 -11.98 -13.38 -10.88
C ILE A 214 -11.22 -14.62 -10.38
N VAL A 215 -10.28 -15.08 -11.19
CA VAL A 215 -9.35 -16.17 -10.90
C VAL A 215 -8.33 -15.71 -9.86
N ALA A 216 -7.63 -14.62 -10.15
CA ALA A 216 -6.67 -14.03 -9.24
C ALA A 216 -6.46 -12.55 -9.57
N ASN A 217 -6.00 -11.81 -8.58
CA ASN A 217 -5.36 -10.52 -8.75
C ASN A 217 -3.84 -10.68 -8.78
N ILE A 218 -3.15 -9.95 -9.66
CA ILE A 218 -1.68 -9.80 -9.66
C ILE A 218 -1.37 -8.32 -9.48
N ASN A 219 -0.98 -7.94 -8.27
CA ASN A 219 -0.73 -6.55 -7.90
C ASN A 219 0.76 -6.23 -7.92
N MET A 220 1.14 -5.17 -8.62
CA MET A 220 2.51 -4.71 -8.78
C MET A 220 2.64 -3.36 -8.09
N ASP A 221 3.29 -3.37 -6.93
CA ASP A 221 3.45 -2.19 -6.10
C ASP A 221 4.87 -2.06 -5.56
N GLY A 222 5.60 -1.06 -6.07
CA GLY A 222 6.99 -0.85 -5.70
C GLY A 222 7.88 -1.93 -6.30
N ILE A 223 7.97 -2.05 -7.62
CA ILE A 223 8.84 -3.04 -8.29
C ILE A 223 10.02 -2.39 -8.99
N GLY A 224 11.05 -3.17 -9.34
CA GLY A 224 12.14 -2.68 -10.17
C GLY A 224 13.19 -1.84 -9.45
N ASP A 225 13.28 -1.92 -8.12
CA ASP A 225 14.33 -1.28 -7.32
C ASP A 225 15.74 -1.61 -7.82
N LEU A 226 16.57 -0.59 -8.01
CA LEU A 226 17.93 -0.74 -8.55
C LEU A 226 18.84 -1.62 -7.67
N LEU A 227 18.75 -1.45 -6.36
CA LEU A 227 19.67 -2.01 -5.37
C LEU A 227 19.10 -3.22 -4.63
N GLY A 228 17.97 -3.77 -5.09
CA GLY A 228 17.27 -4.81 -4.36
C GLY A 228 16.36 -5.69 -5.20
N PRO A 229 16.08 -6.94 -4.77
CA PRO A 229 15.23 -7.84 -5.53
C PRO A 229 13.77 -7.40 -5.56
N THR A 230 13.08 -7.80 -6.62
CA THR A 230 11.62 -7.91 -6.63
C THR A 230 11.22 -9.08 -5.74
N ASN A 231 10.15 -8.90 -4.99
CA ASN A 231 9.58 -9.90 -4.11
C ASN A 231 8.21 -10.34 -4.61
N VAL A 232 7.77 -11.53 -4.17
CA VAL A 232 6.43 -12.04 -4.43
C VAL A 232 5.87 -12.77 -3.21
N CYS A 233 4.56 -12.65 -2.99
CA CYS A 233 3.80 -13.55 -2.13
C CYS A 233 2.44 -13.90 -2.74
N VAL A 234 1.84 -15.00 -2.27
CA VAL A 234 0.47 -15.40 -2.60
C VAL A 234 -0.37 -15.27 -1.32
N ILE A 235 -1.54 -14.67 -1.43
CA ILE A 235 -2.48 -14.39 -0.33
C ILE A 235 -3.84 -15.00 -0.69
N ALA A 236 -4.47 -15.67 0.27
CA ALA A 236 -5.75 -16.36 0.10
C ALA A 236 -5.80 -17.32 -1.12
N GLY A 237 -4.66 -17.92 -1.48
CA GLY A 237 -4.54 -18.88 -2.59
C GLY A 237 -4.48 -20.34 -2.12
N SER A 238 -5.02 -21.24 -2.92
CA SER A 238 -4.93 -22.68 -2.73
C SER A 238 -3.47 -23.16 -2.68
N PRO A 239 -3.17 -24.32 -2.06
CA PRO A 239 -1.85 -24.92 -2.14
C PRO A 239 -1.36 -25.11 -3.59
N ALA A 240 -2.27 -25.46 -4.51
CA ALA A 240 -1.94 -25.65 -5.92
C ALA A 240 -1.51 -24.34 -6.60
N LEU A 241 -2.17 -23.21 -6.30
CA LEU A 241 -1.74 -21.90 -6.77
C LEU A 241 -0.37 -21.51 -6.21
N GLN A 242 -0.15 -21.74 -4.91
CA GLN A 242 1.13 -21.45 -4.26
C GLN A 242 2.27 -22.25 -4.89
N ASP A 243 2.08 -23.55 -5.10
CA ASP A 243 3.05 -24.43 -5.74
C ASP A 243 3.35 -23.99 -7.18
N ARG A 244 2.32 -23.56 -7.92
CA ARG A 244 2.48 -23.10 -9.30
C ARG A 244 3.30 -21.80 -9.41
N VAL A 245 3.03 -20.84 -8.52
CA VAL A 245 3.81 -19.58 -8.46
C VAL A 245 5.26 -19.87 -8.09
N GLU A 246 5.48 -20.75 -7.10
CA GLU A 246 6.82 -21.13 -6.65
C GLU A 246 7.60 -21.91 -7.72
N GLU A 247 6.94 -22.79 -8.47
CA GLU A 247 7.53 -23.50 -9.60
C GLU A 247 8.05 -22.53 -10.67
N ILE A 248 7.22 -21.58 -11.11
CA ILE A 248 7.59 -20.59 -12.14
C ILE A 248 8.73 -19.71 -11.65
N ARG A 249 8.62 -19.21 -10.40
CA ARG A 249 9.66 -18.40 -9.75
C ARG A 249 10.98 -19.17 -9.67
N GLY A 250 10.96 -20.37 -9.11
CA GLY A 250 12.17 -21.16 -8.82
C GLY A 250 12.89 -21.64 -10.08
N LEU A 251 12.16 -22.01 -11.14
CA LEU A 251 12.76 -22.54 -12.36
C LEU A 251 13.27 -21.45 -13.31
N ARG A 252 12.59 -20.29 -13.38
CA ARG A 252 12.81 -19.31 -14.45
C ARG A 252 13.15 -17.90 -13.94
N HIS A 253 12.78 -17.57 -12.71
CA HIS A 253 12.97 -16.25 -12.11
C HIS A 253 13.60 -16.30 -10.70
N PRO A 254 14.75 -16.99 -10.50
CA PRO A 254 15.31 -17.21 -9.17
C PRO A 254 15.75 -15.91 -8.44
N ALA A 255 15.90 -14.81 -9.17
CA ALA A 255 16.20 -13.49 -8.61
C ALA A 255 14.99 -12.80 -7.96
N ILE A 256 13.77 -13.27 -8.27
CA ILE A 256 12.55 -12.85 -7.56
C ILE A 256 12.45 -13.67 -6.29
N ILE A 257 12.41 -12.99 -5.14
CA ILE A 257 12.45 -13.66 -3.84
C ILE A 257 11.06 -13.75 -3.22
N ARG A 258 10.85 -14.78 -2.41
CA ARG A 258 9.62 -14.89 -1.63
C ARG A 258 9.66 -13.94 -0.45
N THR A 259 8.54 -13.28 -0.17
CA THR A 259 8.33 -12.51 1.06
C THR A 259 7.10 -13.01 1.84
N ALA A 260 6.96 -12.55 3.09
CA ALA A 260 5.76 -12.77 3.88
C ALA A 260 4.60 -11.92 3.34
N PRO A 261 3.34 -12.39 3.41
CA PRO A 261 2.18 -11.56 3.09
C PRO A 261 2.15 -10.24 3.87
N TRP A 262 1.73 -9.18 3.19
CA TRP A 262 1.43 -7.88 3.80
C TRP A 262 0.04 -7.42 3.34
N PRO A 263 -0.59 -6.46 4.03
CA PRO A 263 -1.98 -6.10 3.77
C PRO A 263 -2.13 -4.80 2.99
N ALA A 264 -1.07 -3.98 2.92
CA ALA A 264 -1.10 -2.60 2.47
C ALA A 264 -0.77 -2.53 0.98
N SER A 265 -1.83 -2.56 0.16
CA SER A 265 -1.93 -2.11 -1.24
C SER A 265 -3.26 -2.62 -1.83
N ASP A 266 -3.56 -2.33 -3.10
CA ASP A 266 -4.85 -2.62 -3.74
C ASP A 266 -5.23 -4.11 -3.74
N HIS A 267 -4.25 -5.02 -3.69
CA HIS A 267 -4.50 -6.46 -3.57
C HIS A 267 -5.37 -6.85 -2.36
N HIS A 268 -5.42 -5.98 -1.34
CA HIS A 268 -6.32 -6.08 -0.20
C HIS A 268 -7.77 -6.39 -0.57
N MET A 269 -8.31 -5.64 -1.54
CA MET A 269 -9.72 -5.74 -1.89
C MET A 269 -10.10 -7.10 -2.48
N PHE A 270 -9.13 -7.80 -3.07
CA PHE A 270 -9.35 -9.11 -3.68
C PHE A 270 -9.31 -10.21 -2.62
N TYR A 271 -8.22 -10.30 -1.86
CA TYR A 271 -8.08 -11.39 -0.89
C TYR A 271 -9.10 -11.28 0.25
N SER A 272 -9.54 -10.06 0.60
CA SER A 272 -10.60 -9.85 1.59
C SER A 272 -11.97 -10.37 1.14
N HIS A 273 -12.17 -10.54 -0.17
CA HIS A 273 -13.38 -11.10 -0.79
C HIS A 273 -13.19 -12.54 -1.32
N GLY A 274 -12.10 -13.20 -0.93
CA GLY A 274 -11.86 -14.62 -1.26
C GLY A 274 -11.32 -14.82 -2.68
N VAL A 275 -10.89 -13.75 -3.36
CA VAL A 275 -10.14 -13.82 -4.60
C VAL A 275 -8.65 -13.88 -4.27
N PRO A 276 -7.92 -14.92 -4.67
CA PRO A 276 -6.49 -15.01 -4.44
C PRO A 276 -5.74 -13.80 -5.01
N ALA A 277 -4.76 -13.30 -4.26
CA ALA A 277 -3.89 -12.22 -4.72
C ALA A 277 -2.43 -12.66 -4.77
N ILE A 278 -1.75 -12.34 -5.87
CA ILE A 278 -0.31 -12.48 -6.05
C ILE A 278 0.27 -11.06 -5.99
N ALA A 279 0.89 -10.71 -4.86
CA ALA A 279 1.42 -9.37 -4.65
C ALA A 279 2.93 -9.34 -4.91
N LEU A 280 3.37 -8.37 -5.71
CA LEU A 280 4.77 -8.09 -6.00
C LEU A 280 5.16 -6.74 -5.39
N ASN A 281 6.35 -6.71 -4.77
CA ASN A 281 7.02 -5.47 -4.37
C ASN A 281 8.53 -5.58 -4.57
N CYS A 282 9.31 -4.74 -3.90
CA CYS A 282 10.75 -4.90 -3.79
C CYS A 282 11.23 -4.73 -2.35
N THR A 283 12.42 -5.24 -2.09
CA THR A 283 13.21 -4.88 -0.91
C THR A 283 14.52 -4.33 -1.40
N GLY A 284 14.89 -3.11 -0.99
CA GLY A 284 16.06 -2.43 -1.51
C GLY A 284 16.13 -1.00 -1.01
N ILE A 285 16.54 -0.09 -1.88
CA ILE A 285 16.58 1.34 -1.57
C ILE A 285 15.18 1.92 -1.35
N ALA A 286 14.15 1.36 -1.98
CA ALA A 286 12.73 1.71 -1.85
C ALA A 286 12.29 1.80 -0.37
N GLY A 287 12.73 0.86 0.47
CA GLY A 287 12.44 0.88 1.91
C GLY A 287 12.95 2.12 2.66
N TYR A 288 13.82 2.92 2.04
CA TYR A 288 14.37 4.15 2.59
C TYR A 288 13.90 5.41 1.85
N ILE A 289 13.49 5.31 0.58
CA ILE A 289 13.16 6.48 -0.25
C ILE A 289 11.67 6.59 -0.58
N ASN A 290 10.87 5.54 -0.40
CA ASN A 290 9.42 5.64 -0.60
C ASN A 290 8.85 6.75 0.28
N HIS A 291 7.90 7.50 -0.30
CA HIS A 291 7.23 8.65 0.30
C HIS A 291 8.16 9.85 0.56
N GLU A 292 9.26 9.93 -0.19
CA GLU A 292 10.25 10.99 -0.04
C GLU A 292 10.65 11.56 -1.41
N PRO A 293 11.32 12.73 -1.48
CA PRO A 293 11.67 13.36 -2.75
C PRO A 293 12.68 12.55 -3.55
N GLU A 294 13.42 11.68 -2.87
CA GLU A 294 14.39 10.77 -3.49
C GLU A 294 13.75 9.62 -4.26
N ASP A 295 12.45 9.31 -4.10
CA ASP A 295 11.80 8.29 -4.93
C ASP A 295 11.63 8.78 -6.37
N SER A 296 12.73 8.64 -7.11
CA SER A 296 12.95 9.16 -8.44
C SER A 296 13.47 8.07 -9.38
N LEU A 297 13.43 8.35 -10.68
CA LEU A 297 13.78 7.39 -11.73
C LEU A 297 15.21 6.83 -11.61
N GLU A 298 16.13 7.53 -10.93
CA GLU A 298 17.52 7.08 -10.77
C GLU A 298 17.64 5.77 -9.97
N TRP A 299 16.63 5.45 -9.15
CA TRP A 299 16.57 4.24 -8.34
C TRP A 299 15.81 3.09 -9.00
N VAL A 300 15.38 3.26 -10.26
CA VAL A 300 14.65 2.26 -11.01
C VAL A 300 15.59 1.51 -11.97
N SER A 301 15.60 0.18 -11.88
CA SER A 301 16.28 -0.70 -12.82
C SER A 301 15.32 -1.22 -13.89
N ALA A 302 15.56 -0.79 -15.14
CA ALA A 302 14.84 -1.30 -16.30
C ALA A 302 14.98 -2.84 -16.47
N GLU A 303 16.14 -3.40 -16.11
CA GLU A 303 16.37 -4.86 -16.18
C GLU A 303 15.49 -5.61 -15.19
N ARG A 304 15.41 -5.14 -13.94
CA ARG A 304 14.58 -5.75 -12.89
C ARG A 304 13.10 -5.56 -13.17
N LEU A 305 12.69 -4.40 -13.68
CA LEU A 305 11.32 -4.19 -14.19
C LEU A 305 10.98 -5.18 -15.30
N ALA A 306 11.85 -5.33 -16.31
CA ALA A 306 11.64 -6.30 -17.37
C ALA A 306 11.60 -7.74 -16.85
N SER A 307 12.36 -8.06 -15.80
CA SER A 307 12.28 -9.37 -15.13
C SER A 307 10.93 -9.59 -14.43
N ALA A 308 10.42 -8.58 -13.73
CA ALA A 308 9.11 -8.64 -13.09
C ALA A 308 7.98 -8.78 -14.13
N VAL A 309 8.04 -8.02 -15.23
CA VAL A 309 7.10 -8.13 -16.36
C VAL A 309 7.10 -9.54 -16.94
N ARG A 310 8.27 -10.12 -17.25
CA ARG A 310 8.34 -11.51 -17.77
C ARG A 310 7.78 -12.52 -16.78
N PHE A 311 8.04 -12.35 -15.49
CA PHE A 311 7.48 -13.23 -14.47
C PHE A 311 5.96 -13.15 -14.44
N VAL A 312 5.38 -11.95 -14.44
CA VAL A 312 3.92 -11.75 -14.46
C VAL A 312 3.30 -12.27 -15.76
N GLU A 313 3.94 -12.05 -16.90
CA GLU A 313 3.53 -12.64 -18.18
C GLU A 313 3.40 -14.17 -18.06
N GLU A 314 4.42 -14.84 -17.51
CA GLU A 314 4.38 -16.30 -17.32
C GLU A 314 3.33 -16.76 -16.29
N LEU A 315 3.05 -15.94 -15.27
CA LEU A 315 1.93 -16.20 -14.37
C LEU A 315 0.59 -16.12 -15.11
N VAL A 316 0.39 -15.12 -15.97
CA VAL A 316 -0.83 -15.00 -16.78
C VAL A 316 -0.98 -16.23 -17.69
N GLU A 317 0.06 -16.61 -18.43
CA GLU A 317 0.04 -17.80 -19.31
C GLU A 317 -0.22 -19.09 -18.51
N ALA A 318 0.21 -19.16 -17.26
CA ALA A 318 -0.04 -20.31 -16.39
C ALA A 318 -1.46 -20.34 -15.78
N LEU A 319 -2.14 -19.19 -15.71
CA LEU A 319 -3.39 -19.03 -14.98
C LEU A 319 -4.59 -18.70 -15.86
N HIS A 320 -4.39 -18.34 -17.13
CA HIS A 320 -5.48 -17.88 -17.99
C HIS A 320 -6.55 -18.95 -18.29
N GLU A 321 -6.23 -20.23 -18.09
CA GLU A 321 -7.17 -21.37 -18.17
C GLU A 321 -7.63 -21.87 -16.80
N ALA A 322 -7.13 -21.30 -15.70
CA ALA A 322 -7.47 -21.73 -14.36
C ALA A 322 -8.91 -21.34 -14.00
N THR A 323 -9.51 -22.13 -13.11
CA THR A 323 -10.86 -21.87 -12.60
C THR A 323 -10.78 -21.33 -11.17
N PRO A 324 -11.79 -20.55 -10.72
CA PRO A 324 -11.91 -20.11 -9.33
C PRO A 324 -11.78 -21.26 -8.31
N GLU A 325 -12.28 -22.46 -8.62
CA GLU A 325 -12.21 -23.63 -7.73
C GLU A 325 -10.78 -24.16 -7.56
N TRP A 326 -9.92 -24.01 -8.56
CA TRP A 326 -8.53 -24.48 -8.48
C TRP A 326 -7.65 -23.53 -7.68
N VAL A 327 -7.89 -22.23 -7.80
CA VAL A 327 -7.07 -21.17 -7.18
C VAL A 327 -7.48 -20.83 -5.75
N ARG A 328 -8.70 -21.13 -5.33
CA ARG A 328 -9.23 -20.76 -4.00
C ARG A 328 -8.98 -21.85 -2.94
N PRO A 329 -8.84 -21.47 -1.65
CA PRO A 329 -8.68 -22.41 -0.54
C PRO A 329 -9.83 -23.39 -0.39
#